data_AF-A0A4R4M7W1-F1
#
_entry.id   AF-A0A4R4M7W1-F1
#
_cell.length_a   1.000
_cell.length_b   1.000
_cell.length_c   1.000
_cell.angle_alpha   90.00
_cell.angle_beta   90.00
_cell.angle_gamma   90.00
#
_symmetry.space_group_name_H-M   'P 1'
#
loop_
_entity.id
_entity.type
_entity.pdbx_description
1 polymer ?
#
loop_
_entity_poly.entity_id
_entity_poly.type
_entity_poly.pdbx_seq_one_letter_code
_entity_poly.pdbx_strand_id
1 'polypeptide(L)' 'MPDSAGRDFGGIVECSPVRVVRPGSADEVADAVRAAAAQGVEAVPRGLGHSACGQSLTRGVSLDLRGLAGVEVGERQ' A
#
# COMPACT_ATOMS: atom_id res chain seq x y z
N MET A 1 -3.56 15.19 -11.81
CA MET A 1 -3.13 15.45 -10.41
C MET A 1 -2.15 14.36 -10.04
N PRO A 2 -0.99 14.67 -9.44
CA PRO A 2 -0.09 13.63 -8.95
C PRO A 2 -0.85 12.76 -7.93
N ASP A 3 -0.69 11.45 -8.03
CA ASP A 3 -1.25 10.47 -7.10
C ASP A 3 -0.67 10.70 -5.70
N SER A 4 -1.47 11.32 -4.83
CA SER A 4 -1.10 11.54 -3.44
C SER A 4 -1.58 10.36 -2.61
N ALA A 5 -0.68 9.77 -1.83
CA ALA A 5 -1.03 8.69 -0.89
C ALA A 5 -2.08 9.12 0.17
N GLY A 6 -2.40 10.42 0.23
CA GLY A 6 -3.38 11.03 1.12
C GLY A 6 -4.83 11.02 0.64
N ARG A 7 -5.10 10.67 -0.63
CA ARG A 7 -6.46 10.60 -1.19
C ARG A 7 -6.65 9.33 -2.01
N ASP A 8 -7.90 8.90 -2.09
CA ASP A 8 -8.35 7.84 -2.99
C ASP A 8 -9.37 8.40 -4.01
N PHE A 9 -9.87 7.55 -4.90
CA PHE A 9 -10.75 7.94 -5.99
C PHE A 9 -12.04 8.62 -5.51
N GLY A 10 -12.60 8.18 -4.38
CA GLY A 10 -13.82 8.77 -3.84
C GLY A 10 -13.65 10.22 -3.44
N GLY A 11 -12.45 10.63 -3.01
CA GLY A 11 -12.19 11.99 -2.56
C GLY A 11 -13.01 12.42 -1.32
N ILE A 12 -13.63 11.45 -0.64
CA ILE A 12 -14.48 11.67 0.55
C ILE A 12 -13.61 11.77 1.81
N VAL A 13 -12.55 10.95 1.88
CA VAL A 13 -11.63 10.88 3.01
C VAL A 13 -10.25 11.37 2.58
N GLU A 14 -9.60 12.16 3.43
CA GLU A 14 -8.21 12.58 3.25
C GLU A 14 -7.39 12.18 4.48
N CYS A 15 -6.29 11.47 4.27
CA CYS A 15 -5.50 10.87 5.33
C CYS A 15 -4.07 10.57 4.85
N SER A 16 -3.09 11.35 5.31
CA SER A 16 -1.69 11.20 4.89
C SER A 16 -0.94 10.15 5.73
N PRO A 17 -0.24 9.20 5.10
CA PRO A 17 0.59 8.23 5.81
C PRO A 17 1.87 8.88 6.35
N VAL A 18 2.40 8.36 7.45
CA VAL A 18 3.76 8.73 7.93
C VAL A 18 4.85 8.26 6.98
N ARG A 19 4.60 7.21 6.19
CA ARG A 19 5.56 6.66 5.23
C ARG A 19 4.86 5.98 4.05
N VAL A 20 5.41 6.14 2.87
CA VAL A 20 5.06 5.35 1.68
C VAL A 20 6.25 4.44 1.35
N VAL A 21 6.00 3.14 1.23
CA VAL A 21 7.00 2.14 0.82
C VAL A 21 6.61 1.61 -0.56
N ARG A 22 7.59 1.46 -1.46
CA ARG A 22 7.41 0.96 -2.84
C ARG A 22 8.19 -0.35 -3.01
N PRO A 23 7.68 -1.47 -2.49
CA PRO A 23 8.40 -2.74 -2.56
C PRO A 23 8.48 -3.25 -4.00
N GLY A 24 9.63 -3.84 -4.35
CA GLY A 24 9.88 -4.54 -5.61
C GLY A 24 9.75 -6.06 -5.51
N SER A 25 9.61 -6.61 -4.29
CA SER A 25 9.48 -8.05 -4.04
C SER A 25 8.53 -8.36 -2.88
N ALA A 26 8.11 -9.63 -2.76
CA ALA A 26 7.33 -10.10 -1.62
C ALA A 26 8.11 -10.02 -0.29
N ASP A 27 9.43 -10.23 -0.34
CA ASP A 27 10.30 -10.11 0.84
C ASP A 27 10.33 -8.66 1.36
N GLU A 28 10.43 -7.69 0.46
CA GLU A 28 10.37 -6.27 0.82
C GLU A 28 9.00 -5.87 1.39
N VAL A 29 7.90 -6.48 0.92
CA VAL A 29 6.58 -6.31 1.54
C VAL A 29 6.62 -6.82 2.98
N ALA A 30 7.14 -8.03 3.19
CA ALA A 30 7.20 -8.64 4.51
C ALA A 30 8.07 -7.81 5.48
N ASP A 31 9.20 -7.27 5.02
CA ASP A 31 10.03 -6.35 5.79
C ASP A 31 9.30 -5.06 6.15
N ALA A 32 8.59 -4.47 5.20
CA ALA A 32 7.81 -3.25 5.44
C ALA A 32 6.71 -3.46 6.49
N VAL A 33 6.02 -4.61 6.43
CA VAL A 33 4.98 -5.00 7.40
C VAL A 33 5.60 -5.23 8.78
N ARG A 34 6.72 -5.97 8.88
CA ARG A 34 7.43 -6.17 10.14
C ARG A 34 7.90 -4.85 10.76
N ALA A 35 8.43 -3.94 9.94
CA ALA A 35 8.88 -2.63 10.39
C ALA A 35 7.71 -1.75 10.90
N ALA A 36 6.55 -1.80 10.23
CA ALA A 36 5.34 -1.11 10.68
C ALA A 36 4.83 -1.68 12.02
N ALA A 37 4.80 -3.01 12.15
CA ALA A 37 4.41 -3.69 13.37
C ALA A 37 5.34 -3.35 14.55
N ALA A 38 6.66 -3.34 14.32
CA ALA A 38 7.65 -2.92 15.33
C ALA A 38 7.47 -1.46 15.77
N GLN A 39 6.90 -0.61 14.91
CA GLN A 39 6.57 0.79 15.21
C GLN A 39 5.16 0.96 15.80
N GLY A 40 4.35 -0.11 15.89
CA GLY A 40 2.96 -0.05 16.35
C GLY A 40 2.03 0.73 15.43
N VAL A 41 2.35 0.84 14.13
CA VAL A 41 1.54 1.56 13.14
C VAL A 41 0.92 0.59 12.14
N GLU A 42 -0.25 0.98 11.61
CA GLU A 42 -0.94 0.23 10.56
C GLU A 42 -0.11 0.21 9.28
N ALA A 43 -0.16 -0.91 8.54
CA ALA A 43 0.31 -1.00 7.17
C ALA A 43 -0.87 -1.31 6.24
N VAL A 44 -1.11 -0.43 5.26
CA VAL A 44 -2.23 -0.59 4.31
C VAL A 44 -1.68 -0.81 2.90
N PRO A 45 -2.04 -1.92 2.22
CA PRO A 45 -1.73 -2.11 0.82
C PRO A 45 -2.52 -1.14 -0.06
N ARG A 46 -1.83 -0.50 -1.00
CA ARG A 46 -2.41 0.42 -1.98
C ARG A 46 -1.99 0.03 -3.38
N GLY A 47 -2.98 -0.34 -4.19
CA GLY A 47 -2.84 -0.45 -5.64
C GLY A 47 -2.92 0.94 -6.28
N LEU A 48 -3.95 1.15 -7.11
CA LEU A 48 -4.18 2.42 -7.81
C LEU A 48 -5.06 3.43 -7.04
N GLY A 49 -5.47 3.11 -5.80
CA GLY A 49 -6.26 4.02 -4.97
C GLY A 49 -7.73 4.18 -5.42
N HIS A 50 -8.34 3.16 -6.03
CA HIS A 50 -9.75 3.21 -6.48
C HIS A 50 -10.79 2.91 -5.39
N SER A 51 -10.40 2.94 -4.12
CA SER A 51 -11.37 2.91 -3.02
C SER A 51 -12.17 4.22 -2.96
N ALA A 52 -13.34 4.17 -2.31
CA ALA A 52 -14.27 5.30 -2.25
C ALA A 52 -14.29 6.00 -0.88
N CYS A 53 -14.02 5.25 0.19
CA CYS A 53 -14.25 5.68 1.56
C CYS A 53 -13.00 5.48 2.44
N GLY A 54 -11.80 5.62 1.87
CA GLY A 54 -10.55 5.59 2.61
C GLY A 54 -9.93 4.21 2.84
N GLN A 55 -10.46 3.14 2.24
CA GLN A 55 -9.95 1.77 2.49
C GLN A 55 -8.48 1.57 2.08
N SER A 56 -7.98 2.39 1.15
CA SER A 56 -6.56 2.38 0.73
C SER A 56 -5.70 3.46 1.41
N LEU A 57 -6.24 4.15 2.42
CA LEU A 57 -5.59 5.23 3.13
C LEU A 57 -5.22 4.80 4.55
N THR A 58 -4.16 5.38 5.09
CA THR A 58 -3.74 5.16 6.47
C THR A 58 -2.94 6.35 6.98
N ARG A 59 -2.94 6.54 8.30
CA ARG A 59 -1.97 7.42 8.97
C ARG A 59 -0.62 6.72 9.17
N GLY A 60 -0.58 5.39 9.05
CA GLY A 60 0.61 4.57 9.20
C GLY A 60 1.43 4.49 7.91
N VAL A 61 1.72 3.26 7.48
CA VAL A 61 2.55 2.95 6.32
C VAL A 61 1.67 2.57 5.14
N SER A 62 1.75 3.31 4.04
CA SER A 62 1.13 2.91 2.77
C SER A 62 2.11 2.09 1.95
N LEU A 63 1.71 0.88 1.55
CA LEU A 63 2.49 0.02 0.66
C LEU A 63 2.00 0.23 -0.78
N ASP A 64 2.77 0.94 -1.58
CA ASP A 64 2.50 1.22 -2.99
C ASP A 64 2.94 0.02 -3.85
N LEU A 65 1.96 -0.80 -4.23
CA LEU A 65 2.18 -2.08 -4.88
C LEU A 65 2.43 -1.97 -6.39
N ARG A 66 2.54 -0.76 -6.96
CA ARG A 66 2.72 -0.58 -8.41
C ARG A 66 3.99 -1.23 -8.97
N GLY A 67 5.02 -1.43 -8.13
CA GLY A 67 6.24 -2.15 -8.51
C GLY A 67 6.07 -3.67 -8.59
N LEU A 68 5.04 -4.23 -7.97
CA LEU A 68 4.76 -5.68 -7.91
C LEU A 68 3.80 -6.10 -9.03
N ALA A 69 4.24 -5.99 -10.28
CA ALA A 69 3.44 -6.29 -11.46
C ALA A 69 3.78 -7.64 -12.12
N GLY A 70 4.68 -8.43 -11.53
CA GLY A 70 5.09 -9.74 -12.03
C GLY A 70 3.97 -10.78 -11.90
N VAL A 71 3.88 -11.68 -12.88
CA VAL A 71 2.95 -12.81 -12.86
C VAL A 71 3.74 -14.09 -13.11
N GLU A 72 3.61 -15.05 -12.20
CA GLU A 72 4.18 -16.38 -12.33
C GLU A 72 3.05 -17.40 -12.46
N VAL A 73 3.14 -18.30 -13.45
CA VAL A 73 2.16 -19.35 -13.66
C VAL A 73 2.76 -20.65 -13.14
N GLY A 74 2.22 -21.15 -12.03
CA GLY A 74 2.54 -22.48 -11.54
C GLY A 74 1.92 -23.56 -12.44
N GLU A 75 2.58 -24.72 -12.54
CA GLU A 75 1.97 -25.87 -13.20
C GLU A 75 0.73 -26.32 -12.42
N ARG A 76 -0.31 -26.75 -13.15
CA ARG A 76 -1.48 -27.35 -12.49
C ARG A 76 -1.07 -28.70 -11.91
N GLN A 77 -1.20 -28.83 -10.59
CA GLN A 77 -1.20 -30.13 -9.91
C GLN A 77 -2.46 -30.92 -10.28
#